data_AF-A0A0W8FHT3-F1
#
_entry.id   AF-A0A0W8FHT3-F1
#
_cell.length_a   1.000
_cell.length_b   1.000
_cell.length_c   1.000
_cell.angle_alpha   90.00
_cell.angle_beta   90.00
_cell.angle_gamma   90.00
#
_symmetry.space_group_name_H-M   'P 1'
#
loop_
_entity.id
_entity.type
_entity.pdbx_description
1 polymer ?
#
loop_
_entity_poly.entity_id
_entity_poly.type
_entity_poly.pdbx_seq_one_letter_code
_entity_poly.pdbx_strand_id
1 'polypeptide(L)'
;MNRIMQLIRGRLTSSISSVIIGIYLAIAVVLSLLALLSLYDAAILFLAIFETHDITGGILLVLHALLVTIIIIELLETVTAYFRTNRLLITPILIAGLTAMIRRVLMFGVEYTETDEMIITLAAIVVLTLAVIFIGRQEREDVSRDGGEATARD
;
A
#
# COMPACT_ATOMS: atom_id res chain seq x y z
N MET A 1 -26.79 41.57 17.01
CA MET A 1 -26.64 40.16 16.54
C MET A 1 -25.26 39.87 15.93
N ASN A 2 -24.74 40.71 15.02
CA ASN A 2 -23.46 40.45 14.32
C ASN A 2 -22.21 40.35 15.21
N ARG A 3 -22.15 41.05 16.35
CA ARG A 3 -20.99 41.02 17.27
C ARG A 3 -20.86 39.73 18.08
N ILE A 4 -21.97 39.09 18.43
CA ILE A 4 -21.99 37.83 19.22
C ILE A 4 -21.50 36.67 18.34
N MET A 5 -21.86 36.67 17.05
CA MET A 5 -21.41 35.67 16.09
C MET A 5 -19.89 35.71 15.85
N GLN A 6 -19.26 36.89 15.93
CA GLN A 6 -17.80 37.03 15.77
C GLN A 6 -17.00 36.52 16.99
N LEU A 7 -17.53 36.68 18.20
CA LEU A 7 -16.87 36.21 19.42
C LEU A 7 -16.84 34.68 19.52
N ILE A 8 -17.91 34.02 19.06
CA ILE A 8 -17.98 32.55 19.02
C ILE A 8 -17.03 31.99 17.95
N ARG A 9 -16.95 32.62 16.78
CA ARG A 9 -16.00 32.23 15.72
C ARG A 9 -14.53 32.27 16.18
N GLY A 10 -14.14 33.30 16.94
CA GLY A 10 -12.76 33.46 17.40
C GLY A 10 -12.30 32.41 18.43
N ARG A 11 -13.22 31.93 19.29
CA ARG A 11 -12.91 30.86 20.25
C ARG A 11 -12.86 29.47 19.59
N LEU A 12 -13.76 29.20 18.64
CA LEU A 12 -13.81 27.92 17.94
C LEU A 12 -12.54 27.66 17.10
N THR A 13 -11.99 28.68 16.43
CA THR A 13 -10.78 28.51 15.62
C THR A 13 -9.52 28.29 16.46
N SER A 14 -9.42 28.92 17.64
CA SER A 14 -8.27 28.77 18.53
C SER A 14 -8.18 27.38 19.17
N SER A 15 -9.30 26.84 19.66
CA SER A 15 -9.32 25.52 20.30
C SER A 15 -9.05 24.39 19.29
N ILE A 16 -9.61 24.48 18.09
CA ILE A 16 -9.37 23.49 17.03
C ILE A 16 -7.90 23.46 16.62
N SER A 17 -7.28 24.63 16.45
CA SER A 17 -5.86 24.71 16.07
C SER A 17 -4.92 24.10 17.12
N SER A 18 -5.17 24.31 18.42
CA SER A 18 -4.35 23.71 19.49
C SER A 18 -4.44 22.18 19.52
N VAL A 19 -5.65 21.62 19.33
CA VAL A 19 -5.84 20.16 19.29
C VAL A 19 -5.10 19.55 18.09
N ILE A 20 -5.20 20.19 16.92
CA ILE A 20 -4.53 19.75 15.70
C ILE A 20 -3.00 19.73 15.88
N ILE A 21 -2.43 20.78 16.47
CA ILE A 21 -1.00 20.85 16.79
C ILE A 21 -0.58 19.74 17.77
N GLY A 22 -1.38 19.48 18.80
CA GLY A 22 -1.14 18.40 19.76
C GLY A 22 -1.11 17.02 19.09
N ILE A 23 -2.03 16.77 18.16
CA ILE A 23 -2.08 15.51 17.39
C ILE A 23 -0.82 15.35 16.54
N TYR A 24 -0.40 16.39 15.80
CA TYR A 24 0.81 16.29 14.97
C TYR A 24 2.07 16.09 15.79
N LEU A 25 2.19 16.75 16.94
CA LEU A 25 3.30 16.52 17.87
C LEU A 25 3.32 15.07 18.36
N ALA A 26 2.16 14.52 18.76
CA ALA A 26 2.05 13.14 19.19
C ALA A 26 2.45 12.16 18.08
N ILE A 27 1.98 12.40 16.84
CA ILE A 27 2.37 11.59 15.67
C ILE A 27 3.89 11.68 15.44
N ALA A 28 4.49 12.86 15.48
CA ALA A 28 5.92 13.03 15.28
C ALA A 28 6.75 12.29 16.35
N VAL A 29 6.34 12.35 17.61
CA VAL A 29 6.98 11.61 18.71
C VAL A 29 6.89 10.11 18.49
N VAL A 30 5.71 9.60 18.13
CA VAL A 30 5.50 8.17 17.84
C VAL A 30 6.33 7.73 16.65
N LEU A 31 6.31 8.47 15.54
CA LEU A 31 7.11 8.14 14.35
C LEU A 31 8.61 8.17 14.63
N SER A 32 9.08 9.14 15.41
CA SER A 32 10.49 9.21 15.81
C SER A 32 10.89 8.00 16.65
N LEU A 33 10.05 7.60 17.61
CA LEU A 33 10.29 6.40 18.41
C LEU A 33 10.28 5.14 17.54
N LEU A 34 9.31 5.00 16.64
CA LEU A 34 9.22 3.88 15.70
C LEU A 34 10.43 3.82 14.76
N ALA A 35 10.95 4.96 14.30
CA ALA A 35 12.14 5.01 13.46
C ALA A 35 13.36 4.48 14.21
N LEU A 36 13.53 4.86 15.48
CA LEU A 36 14.62 4.37 16.32
C LEU A 36 14.52 2.86 16.58
N LEU A 37 13.32 2.36 16.89
CA LEU A 37 13.09 0.93 17.11
C LEU A 37 13.33 0.14 15.81
N SER A 38 12.79 0.60 14.70
CA SER A 38 12.96 -0.03 13.38
C SER A 38 14.44 -0.05 12.95
N LEU A 39 15.17 1.03 13.19
CA LEU A 39 16.59 1.10 12.89
C LEU A 39 17.41 0.15 13.78
N TYR A 40 17.03 0.05 15.06
CA TYR A 40 17.62 -0.90 15.99
C TYR A 40 17.39 -2.34 15.53
N ASP A 41 16.16 -2.69 15.15
CA ASP A 41 15.82 -4.02 14.61
C ASP A 41 16.65 -4.33 13.36
N ALA A 42 16.75 -3.39 12.43
CA ALA A 42 17.57 -3.54 11.22
C ALA A 42 19.05 -3.79 11.55
N ALA A 43 19.60 -3.11 12.57
CA ALA A 43 20.98 -3.29 13.00
C ALA A 43 21.23 -4.69 13.59
N ILE A 44 20.30 -5.20 14.42
CA ILE A 44 20.39 -6.56 14.98
C ILE A 44 20.29 -7.60 13.87
N LEU A 45 19.34 -7.46 12.95
CA LEU A 45 19.19 -8.36 11.81
C LEU A 45 20.46 -8.38 10.94
N PHE A 46 21.09 -7.23 10.72
CA PHE A 46 22.32 -7.13 9.95
C PHE A 46 23.48 -7.88 10.60
N LEU A 47 23.63 -7.77 11.92
CA LEU A 47 24.64 -8.53 12.66
C LEU A 47 24.36 -10.04 12.62
N ALA A 48 23.09 -10.44 12.69
CA ALA A 48 22.68 -11.84 12.64
C ALA A 48 23.05 -12.53 11.30
N ILE A 49 23.12 -11.79 10.19
CA ILE A 49 23.57 -12.35 8.89
C ILE A 49 24.96 -12.98 9.00
N PHE A 50 25.86 -12.37 9.78
CA PHE A 50 27.23 -12.87 9.92
C PHE A 50 27.33 -14.16 10.74
N GLU A 51 26.30 -14.48 11.53
CA GLU A 51 26.23 -15.72 12.30
C GLU A 51 25.56 -16.86 11.53
N THR A 52 24.72 -16.55 10.54
CA THR A 52 23.94 -17.53 9.77
C THR A 52 24.57 -17.84 8.40
N HIS A 53 24.57 -19.11 7.98
CA HIS A 53 25.05 -19.51 6.63
C HIS A 53 24.06 -19.20 5.50
N ASP A 54 22.83 -18.76 5.80
CA ASP A 54 21.83 -18.36 4.81
C ASP A 54 21.87 -16.84 4.58
N ILE A 55 22.79 -16.43 3.70
CA ILE A 55 23.03 -15.04 3.36
C ILE A 55 21.85 -14.44 2.58
N THR A 56 21.16 -15.24 1.75
CA THR A 56 20.06 -14.75 0.91
C THR A 56 18.85 -14.40 1.76
N GLY A 57 18.40 -15.29 2.65
CA GLY A 57 17.29 -15.00 3.56
C GLY A 57 17.60 -13.83 4.49
N GLY A 58 18.82 -13.76 5.01
CA GLY A 58 19.30 -12.69 5.87
C GLY A 58 19.23 -11.30 5.22
N ILE A 59 19.71 -11.16 3.97
CA ILE A 59 19.66 -9.89 3.22
C ILE A 59 18.23 -9.40 3.01
N LEU A 60 17.30 -10.30 2.71
CA LEU A 60 15.90 -9.96 2.46
C LEU A 60 15.21 -9.45 3.75
N LEU A 61 15.53 -10.06 4.90
CA LEU A 61 15.07 -9.61 6.20
C LEU A 61 15.62 -8.22 6.55
N VAL A 62 16.90 -7.98 6.31
CA VAL A 62 17.50 -6.64 6.53
C VAL A 62 16.88 -5.60 5.60
N LEU A 63 16.70 -5.92 4.32
CA LEU A 63 16.06 -5.03 3.37
C LEU A 63 14.64 -4.69 3.80
N HIS A 64 13.89 -5.67 4.31
CA HIS A 64 12.56 -5.43 4.87
C HIS A 64 12.60 -4.40 6.02
N ALA A 65 13.48 -4.61 7.00
CA ALA A 65 13.62 -3.71 8.16
C ALA A 65 14.10 -2.31 7.74
N LEU A 66 15.02 -2.22 6.78
CA LEU A 66 15.50 -0.95 6.25
C LEU A 66 14.40 -0.20 5.49
N LEU A 67 13.64 -0.88 4.63
CA LEU A 67 12.54 -0.25 3.89
C LEU A 67 11.44 0.26 4.83
N VAL A 68 11.14 -0.47 5.91
CA VAL A 68 10.24 -0.01 6.97
C VAL A 68 10.80 1.25 7.64
N THR A 69 12.09 1.24 7.99
CA THR A 69 12.78 2.39 8.59
C THR A 69 12.70 3.63 7.68
N ILE A 70 12.97 3.46 6.38
CA ILE A 70 12.93 4.54 5.39
C ILE A 70 11.51 5.11 5.28
N ILE A 71 10.48 4.26 5.19
CA ILE A 71 9.08 4.71 5.16
C ILE A 71 8.76 5.55 6.42
N ILE A 72 9.20 5.12 7.61
CA ILE A 72 8.94 5.88 8.84
C ILE A 72 9.64 7.25 8.80
N ILE A 73 10.89 7.31 8.33
CA ILE A 73 11.64 8.57 8.19
C ILE A 73 10.97 9.50 7.17
N GLU A 74 10.50 8.98 6.04
CA GLU A 74 9.75 9.76 5.03
C GLU A 74 8.44 10.29 5.60
N LEU A 75 7.70 9.47 6.36
CA LEU A 75 6.49 9.92 7.05
C LEU A 75 6.81 11.00 8.08
N LEU A 76 7.91 10.87 8.82
CA LEU A 76 8.36 11.91 9.76
C LEU A 76 8.67 13.23 9.04
N GLU A 77 9.28 13.16 7.85
CA GLU A 77 9.51 14.34 7.01
C GLU A 77 8.18 14.98 6.58
N THR A 78 7.18 14.19 6.19
CA THR A 78 5.85 14.73 5.82
C THR A 78 5.18 15.47 6.98
N VAL A 79 5.27 14.93 8.21
CA VAL A 79 4.71 15.52 9.42
C VAL A 79 5.48 16.79 9.81
N THR A 80 6.80 16.76 9.72
CA THR A 80 7.66 17.91 10.02
C THR A 80 7.44 19.04 9.03
N ALA A 81 7.31 18.72 7.74
CA ALA A 81 7.06 19.68 6.69
C ALA A 81 5.66 20.30 6.81
N TYR A 82 4.67 19.50 7.22
CA TYR A 82 3.36 20.02 7.61
C TYR A 82 3.48 21.00 8.80
N PHE A 83 4.22 20.66 9.85
CA PHE A 83 4.41 21.54 11.01
C PHE A 83 5.07 22.87 10.63
N ARG A 84 6.03 22.84 9.70
CA ARG A 84 6.74 24.05 9.22
C ARG A 84 5.87 24.95 8.34
N THR A 85 4.97 24.38 7.55
CA THR A 85 4.26 25.12 6.50
C THR A 85 2.74 25.22 6.71
N ASN A 86 2.20 24.54 7.73
CA ASN A 86 0.76 24.31 7.97
C ASN A 86 0.01 23.83 6.72
N ARG A 87 0.71 23.15 5.80
CA ARG A 87 0.16 22.62 4.56
C ARG A 87 0.76 21.25 4.29
N LEU A 88 -0.06 20.35 3.77
CA LEU A 88 0.41 19.07 3.27
C LEU A 88 1.13 19.33 1.94
N LEU A 89 2.45 19.16 1.94
CA LEU A 89 3.23 19.18 0.71
C LEU A 89 3.02 17.85 -0.03
N ILE A 90 2.78 17.93 -1.33
CA ILE A 90 2.52 16.75 -2.16
C ILE A 90 3.82 15.98 -2.42
N THR A 91 4.95 16.68 -2.56
CA THR A 91 6.25 16.08 -2.89
C THR A 91 6.70 15.00 -1.90
N PRO A 92 6.71 15.24 -0.57
CA PRO A 92 7.10 14.20 0.39
C PRO A 92 6.13 12.99 0.40
N ILE A 93 4.84 13.24 0.16
CA ILE A 93 3.82 12.19 0.10
C ILE A 93 4.03 11.30 -1.13
N LEU A 94 4.37 11.89 -2.29
CA LEU A 94 4.68 11.13 -3.50
C LEU A 94 5.93 10.28 -3.34
N ILE A 95 6.96 10.80 -2.67
CA ILE A 95 8.18 10.05 -2.36
C ILE A 95 7.83 8.84 -1.48
N ALA A 96 7.04 9.04 -0.41
CA ALA A 96 6.59 7.94 0.45
C ALA A 96 5.77 6.87 -0.31
N GLY A 97 4.89 7.30 -1.23
CA GLY A 97 4.13 6.38 -2.08
C GLY A 97 5.02 5.59 -3.05
N LEU A 98 6.03 6.23 -3.62
CA LEU A 98 7.00 5.58 -4.50
C LEU A 98 7.85 4.56 -3.72
N THR A 99 8.37 4.93 -2.55
CA THR A 99 9.14 4.03 -1.69
C THR A 99 8.30 2.83 -1.25
N ALA A 100 7.01 3.02 -0.96
CA ALA A 100 6.08 1.92 -0.68
C ALA A 100 5.88 0.98 -1.89
N MET A 101 5.78 1.53 -3.10
CA MET A 101 5.71 0.74 -4.34
C MET A 101 7.01 -0.03 -4.59
N ILE A 102 8.16 0.62 -4.43
CA ILE A 102 9.48 -0.02 -4.54
C ILE A 102 9.59 -1.16 -3.54
N ARG A 103 9.18 -0.96 -2.28
CA ARG A 103 9.16 -2.01 -1.26
C ARG A 103 8.32 -3.22 -1.69
N ARG A 104 7.13 -3.00 -2.24
CA ARG A 104 6.26 -4.07 -2.76
C ARG A 104 6.96 -4.84 -3.88
N VAL A 105 7.59 -4.14 -4.84
CA VAL A 105 8.33 -4.76 -5.95
C VAL A 105 9.53 -5.57 -5.46
N LEU A 106 10.28 -5.05 -4.50
CA LEU A 106 11.43 -5.75 -3.92
C LEU A 106 11.01 -7.00 -3.13
N MET A 107 9.84 -7.00 -2.49
CA MET A 107 9.30 -8.17 -1.76
C MET A 107 8.69 -9.25 -2.66
N PHE A 108 8.21 -8.92 -3.86
CA PHE A 108 7.62 -9.91 -4.77
C PHE A 108 8.59 -11.01 -5.22
N GLY A 109 9.91 -10.78 -5.14
CA GLY A 109 10.92 -11.81 -5.39
C GLY A 109 11.26 -12.68 -4.17
N VAL A 110 10.71 -12.36 -2.99
CA VAL A 110 11.06 -12.93 -1.67
C VAL A 110 9.99 -13.86 -1.14
N GLU A 111 8.73 -13.53 -1.40
CA GLU A 111 7.62 -14.43 -1.18
C GLU A 111 7.75 -15.56 -2.20
N TYR A 112 8.49 -16.61 -1.83
CA TYR A 112 8.10 -17.96 -2.20
C TYR A 112 6.64 -18.06 -1.77
N THR A 113 5.74 -17.72 -2.69
CA THR A 113 4.42 -18.32 -2.68
C THR A 113 4.72 -19.79 -2.53
N GLU A 114 4.22 -20.40 -1.45
CA GLU A 114 4.17 -21.85 -1.34
C GLU A 114 3.75 -22.32 -2.73
N THR A 115 4.56 -23.15 -3.38
CA THR A 115 4.40 -23.45 -4.81
C THR A 115 2.94 -23.82 -5.12
N ASP A 116 2.25 -24.38 -4.12
CA ASP A 116 0.82 -24.62 -4.03
C ASP A 116 -0.07 -23.39 -4.29
N GLU A 117 0.12 -22.23 -3.65
CA GLU A 117 -0.72 -21.04 -3.84
C GLU A 117 -0.55 -20.40 -5.23
N MET A 118 0.67 -20.42 -5.76
CA MET A 118 0.95 -19.97 -7.13
C MET A 118 0.28 -20.90 -8.15
N ILE A 119 0.33 -22.22 -7.93
CA ILE A 119 -0.33 -23.22 -8.78
C ILE A 119 -1.86 -23.05 -8.74
N ILE A 120 -2.45 -22.81 -7.57
CA ILE A 120 -3.90 -22.60 -7.42
C ILE A 120 -4.36 -21.35 -8.19
N THR A 121 -3.62 -20.25 -8.07
CA THR A 121 -3.95 -19.01 -8.78
C THR A 121 -3.81 -19.17 -10.30
N LEU A 122 -2.75 -19.85 -10.75
CA LEU A 122 -2.54 -20.15 -12.16
C LEU A 122 -3.65 -21.04 -12.72
N ALA A 123 -4.04 -22.08 -11.97
CA ALA A 123 -5.13 -22.98 -12.33
C ALA A 123 -6.48 -22.24 -12.43
N ALA A 124 -6.78 -21.33 -11.49
CA ALA A 124 -8.00 -20.53 -11.52
C ALA A 124 -8.09 -19.65 -12.77
N ILE A 125 -6.98 -19.02 -13.19
CA ILE A 125 -6.93 -18.21 -14.42
C ILE A 125 -7.20 -19.09 -15.65
N VAL A 126 -6.61 -20.28 -15.73
CA VAL A 126 -6.83 -21.21 -16.84
C VAL A 126 -8.29 -21.66 -16.91
N VAL A 127 -8.90 -22.02 -15.78
CA VAL A 127 -10.31 -22.42 -15.70
C VAL A 127 -11.24 -21.30 -16.16
N LEU A 128 -11.03 -20.08 -15.67
CA LEU A 128 -11.83 -18.92 -16.09
C LEU A 128 -11.69 -18.64 -17.58
N THR A 129 -10.47 -18.74 -18.11
CA THR A 129 -10.20 -18.58 -19.55
C THR A 129 -10.95 -19.63 -20.38
N LEU A 130 -10.91 -20.89 -19.96
CA LEU A 130 -11.63 -21.98 -20.63
C LEU A 130 -13.14 -21.80 -20.54
N ALA A 131 -13.67 -21.35 -19.40
CA ALA A 131 -15.09 -21.07 -19.22
C ALA A 131 -15.58 -19.98 -20.19
N VAL A 132 -14.81 -18.90 -20.34
CA VAL A 132 -15.11 -17.82 -21.31
C VAL A 132 -15.08 -18.35 -22.75
N ILE A 133 -14.12 -19.20 -23.09
CA ILE A 133 -14.06 -19.81 -24.43
C ILE A 133 -15.28 -20.72 -24.67
N PHE A 134 -15.70 -21.49 -23.68
CA PHE A 134 -16.83 -22.40 -23.80
C PHE A 134 -18.17 -21.66 -23.94
N ILE A 135 -18.37 -20.58 -23.16
CA ILE A 135 -19.58 -19.75 -23.26
C ILE A 135 -19.66 -19.07 -24.64
N GLY A 136 -18.54 -18.56 -25.14
CA GLY A 136 -18.46 -17.95 -26.48
C GLY A 136 -18.66 -18.94 -27.63
N ARG A 137 -18.53 -20.25 -27.39
CA ARG A 137 -18.88 -21.30 -28.37
C ARG A 137 -20.37 -21.65 -28.34
N GLN A 138 -20.99 -21.67 -27.17
CA GLN A 138 -22.43 -21.94 -27.05
C GLN A 138 -23.28 -20.85 -27.73
N GLU A 139 -22.93 -19.58 -27.56
CA GLU A 139 -23.64 -18.47 -28.24
C GLU A 139 -23.56 -18.55 -29.77
N ARG A 140 -22.51 -19.16 -30.34
CA ARG A 140 -22.39 -19.33 -31.80
C ARG A 140 -23.20 -20.50 -32.33
N GLU A 141 -23.41 -21.53 -31.52
CA GLU A 141 -24.20 -22.71 -31.88
C GLU A 141 -25.71 -22.45 -31.76
N ASP A 142 -26.14 -21.66 -30.77
CA ASP A 142 -27.56 -21.30 -30.60
C ASP A 142 -28.05 -20.33 -31.70
N VAL A 143 -27.22 -19.36 -32.11
CA VAL A 143 -27.54 -18.44 -33.23
C VAL A 143 -27.63 -19.18 -34.58
N SER A 144 -26.90 -20.29 -34.75
CA SER A 144 -26.92 -21.07 -35.99
C SER A 144 -28.14 -22.01 -36.10
N ARG A 145 -28.81 -22.33 -34.99
CA ARG A 145 -30.04 -23.15 -34.98
C ARG A 145 -31.29 -22.33 -35.28
N ASP A 146 -31.34 -21.08 -34.83
CA ASP A 146 -32.49 -20.17 -35.04
C ASP A 146 -32.55 -19.63 -36.48
N GLY A 147 -31.40 -19.50 -37.17
CA GLY A 147 -31.34 -19.08 -38.57
C GLY A 147 -31.74 -20.15 -39.61
N GLY A 148 -31.86 -21.42 -39.21
CA GLY A 148 -32.16 -22.53 -40.12
C GLY A 148 -33.64 -22.81 -40.34
N GLU A 149 -34.51 -22.44 -39.39
CA GLU A 149 -35.95 -22.71 -39.49
C GLU A 149 -36.71 -21.64 -40.27
N ALA A 150 -36.19 -20.41 -40.37
CA ALA A 150 -36.83 -19.31 -41.08
C ALA A 150 -36.77 -19.43 -42.62
N THR A 151 -35.84 -20.21 -43.18
CA THR A 151 -35.65 -20.35 -44.64
C THR A 151 -36.36 -21.57 -45.23
N ALA A 152 -36.85 -22.50 -44.40
CA ALA A 152 -37.50 -23.73 -44.89
C ALA A 152 -39.03 -23.58 -45.13
N ARG A 153 -39.58 -22.37 -44.99
CA ARG A 153 -41.04 -22.13 -45.00
C ARG A 153 -41.55 -21.21 -46.11
N ASP A 154 -40.69 -20.79 -47.03
CA ASP A 154 -41.05 -20.09 -48.28
C ASP A 154 -40.80 -20.96 -49.51
#